data_AF-A0A925RE39-F1
#
_entry.id   AF-A0A925RE39-F1
#
_cell.length_a   1.000
_cell.length_b   1.000
_cell.length_c   1.000
_cell.angle_alpha   90.00
_cell.angle_beta   90.00
_cell.angle_gamma   90.00
#
_symmetry.space_group_name_H-M   'P 1'
#
loop_
_entity.id
_entity.type
_entity.pdbx_description
1 polymer ?
#
loop_
_entity_poly.entity_id
_entity_poly.type
_entity_poly.pdbx_seq_one_letter_code
_entity_poly.pdbx_strand_id
1 'polypeptide(L)'
;MYQDNNPYAVNGDLFAIDAALSERLAFLRKVYLHVFGAILFLIGLEFLYFTTPMADSIMMLFGRRTWWIALLGFMAVTWFAQSLAYSGASQTSQYLGLGMFTVAESVFVIPPIWLALRNNPDLIGQATFLTLL
;
A
#
# COMPACT_ATOMS: atom_id res chain seq x y z
N MET A 1 25.03 4.09 46.44
CA MET A 1 23.85 4.29 45.59
C MET A 1 24.35 4.81 44.24
N TYR A 2 24.48 3.94 43.24
CA TYR A 2 24.74 4.36 41.87
C TYR A 2 23.38 4.72 41.26
N GLN A 3 23.20 5.98 40.85
CA GLN A 3 22.08 6.35 40.00
C GLN A 3 22.39 5.79 38.61
N ASP A 4 21.60 4.82 38.17
CA ASP A 4 21.69 4.24 36.82
C ASP A 4 21.13 5.27 35.83
N ASN A 5 21.97 6.22 35.45
CA ASN A 5 21.68 7.23 34.44
C ASN A 5 21.93 6.66 33.05
N ASN A 6 21.19 5.61 32.68
CA ASN A 6 21.24 5.04 31.34
C ASN A 6 20.46 5.95 30.36
N PRO A 7 21.11 6.64 29.42
CA PRO A 7 20.44 7.50 28.44
C PRO A 7 19.62 6.70 27.41
N TYR A 8 19.74 5.36 27.41
CA TYR A 8 18.92 4.44 26.63
C TYR A 8 17.88 3.70 27.49
N ALA A 9 17.68 4.11 28.74
CA ALA A 9 16.58 3.60 29.55
C ALA A 9 15.27 3.96 28.85
N VAL A 10 14.60 2.94 28.32
CA VAL A 10 13.27 3.13 27.75
C VAL A 10 12.35 3.46 28.92
N ASN A 11 11.83 4.69 28.93
CA ASN A 11 10.77 5.08 29.87
C ASN A 11 9.67 4.03 29.76
N GLY A 12 9.20 3.51 30.90
CA GLY A 12 8.27 2.38 31.03
C GLY A 12 6.86 2.61 30.48
N ASP A 13 6.71 3.47 29.49
CA ASP A 13 5.50 3.64 28.69
C ASP A 13 5.38 2.43 27.75
N LEU A 14 4.83 1.34 28.32
CA LEU A 14 4.29 0.13 27.69
C LEU A 14 4.65 -0.10 26.21
N PHE A 15 5.58 -1.02 25.94
CA PHE A 15 5.75 -1.51 24.57
C PHE A 15 4.47 -2.23 24.10
N ALA A 16 4.20 -2.24 22.80
CA ALA A 16 3.05 -2.98 22.25
C ALA A 16 3.05 -4.48 22.60
N ILE A 17 4.22 -5.04 22.93
CA ILE A 17 4.36 -6.42 23.40
C ILE A 17 3.85 -6.62 24.83
N ASP A 18 3.83 -5.57 25.66
CA ASP A 18 3.38 -5.57 27.05
C ASP A 18 1.87 -5.31 27.19
N ALA A 19 1.20 -4.91 26.11
CA ALA A 19 -0.24 -4.71 26.05
C ALA A 19 -1.03 -6.01 26.27
N ALA A 20 -2.27 -5.90 26.76
CA ALA A 20 -3.12 -7.06 27.00
C ALA A 20 -3.33 -7.85 25.70
N LEU A 21 -3.45 -9.18 25.79
CA LEU A 21 -3.67 -10.03 24.61
C LEU A 21 -4.87 -9.57 23.78
N SER A 22 -5.97 -9.18 24.44
CA SER A 22 -7.18 -8.67 23.80
C SER A 22 -6.92 -7.40 22.97
N GLU A 23 -6.09 -6.48 23.47
CA GLU A 23 -5.74 -5.22 22.80
C GLU A 23 -4.86 -5.48 21.58
N ARG A 24 -3.86 -6.35 21.71
CA ARG A 24 -3.01 -6.77 20.58
C ARG A 24 -3.82 -7.43 19.47
N LEU A 25 -4.76 -8.32 19.84
CA LEU A 25 -5.66 -8.95 18.87
C LEU A 25 -6.61 -7.94 18.21
N ALA A 26 -7.13 -6.97 18.96
CA ALA A 26 -7.98 -5.91 18.41
C ALA A 26 -7.20 -5.02 17.43
N PHE A 27 -5.96 -4.68 17.76
CA PHE A 27 -5.07 -3.93 16.87
C PHE A 27 -4.80 -4.70 15.57
N LEU A 28 -4.39 -5.98 15.67
CA LEU A 28 -4.13 -6.82 14.49
C LEU A 28 -5.36 -6.90 13.58
N ARG A 29 -6.54 -7.18 14.14
CA ARG A 29 -7.80 -7.22 13.35
C ARG A 29 -8.04 -5.92 12.60
N LYS A 30 -7.81 -4.77 13.25
CA LYS A 30 -7.95 -3.47 12.58
C LYS A 30 -6.93 -3.35 11.44
N VAL A 31 -5.64 -3.60 11.68
CA VAL A 31 -4.61 -3.51 10.62
C VAL A 31 -4.99 -4.37 9.41
N TYR A 32 -5.36 -5.64 9.63
CA TYR A 32 -5.75 -6.53 8.54
C TYR A 32 -7.03 -6.07 7.81
N LEU A 33 -8.01 -5.48 8.51
CA LEU A 33 -9.19 -4.91 7.85
C LEU A 33 -8.85 -3.73 6.95
N HIS A 34 -7.89 -2.88 7.35
CA HIS A 34 -7.47 -1.74 6.53
C HIS A 34 -6.70 -2.19 5.30
N VAL A 35 -5.78 -3.14 5.47
CA VAL A 35 -5.03 -3.76 4.36
C VAL A 35 -5.98 -4.45 3.40
N PHE A 36 -6.93 -5.24 3.91
CA PHE A 36 -7.95 -5.88 3.09
C PHE A 36 -8.78 -4.85 2.30
N GLY A 37 -9.21 -3.77 2.95
CA GLY A 37 -9.92 -2.67 2.29
C GLY A 37 -9.10 -2.01 1.18
N ALA A 38 -7.81 -1.78 1.41
CA ALA A 38 -6.89 -1.23 0.40
C ALA A 38 -6.71 -2.19 -0.78
N ILE A 39 -6.61 -3.49 -0.54
CA ILE A 39 -6.54 -4.51 -1.61
C ILE A 39 -7.83 -4.52 -2.45
N LEU A 40 -9.00 -4.49 -1.81
CA LEU A 40 -10.27 -4.40 -2.54
C LEU A 40 -10.38 -3.11 -3.36
N PHE A 41 -9.91 -1.99 -2.80
CA PHE A 41 -9.89 -0.72 -3.51
C PHE A 41 -8.94 -0.77 -4.73
N LEU A 42 -7.74 -1.32 -4.56
CA LEU A 42 -6.80 -1.59 -5.65
C LEU A 42 -7.42 -2.45 -6.75
N ILE A 43 -8.04 -3.58 -6.40
CA ILE A 43 -8.73 -4.46 -7.35
C ILE A 43 -9.84 -3.70 -8.11
N GLY A 44 -10.60 -2.86 -7.41
CA GLY A 44 -11.62 -2.02 -8.04
C GLY A 44 -11.05 -1.02 -9.05
N LEU A 45 -9.89 -0.43 -8.76
CA LEU A 45 -9.17 0.45 -9.69
C LEU A 45 -8.66 -0.31 -10.90
N GLU A 46 -8.02 -1.47 -10.71
CA GLU A 46 -7.57 -2.32 -11.81
C GLU A 46 -8.73 -2.75 -12.70
N PHE A 47 -9.84 -3.19 -12.11
CA PHE A 47 -11.05 -3.53 -12.86
C PHE A 47 -11.52 -2.35 -13.72
N LEU A 48 -11.55 -1.13 -13.17
CA LEU A 48 -11.91 0.06 -13.93
C LEU A 48 -10.93 0.34 -15.08
N TYR A 49 -9.62 0.22 -14.85
CA TYR A 49 -8.61 0.49 -15.89
C TYR A 49 -8.67 -0.49 -17.05
N PHE A 50 -8.90 -1.78 -16.76
CA PHE A 50 -8.90 -2.84 -17.76
C PHE A 50 -10.25 -3.08 -18.44
N THR A 51 -11.36 -2.59 -17.85
CA THR A 51 -12.67 -2.56 -18.53
C THR A 51 -12.86 -1.32 -19.41
N THR A 52 -11.93 -0.36 -19.34
CA THR A 52 -11.92 0.86 -20.15
C THR A 52 -10.64 0.96 -20.98
N PRO A 53 -10.52 1.92 -21.93
CA PRO A 53 -9.26 2.17 -22.65
C PRO A 53 -8.15 2.80 -21.80
N MET A 54 -8.35 2.96 -20.48
CA MET A 54 -7.41 3.65 -19.60
C MET A 54 -6.11 2.86 -19.44
N ALA A 55 -6.16 1.54 -19.34
CA ALA A 55 -4.95 0.71 -19.19
C ALA A 55 -3.94 0.94 -20.34
N ASP A 56 -4.41 0.94 -21.59
CA ASP A 56 -3.56 1.21 -22.75
C ASP A 56 -2.99 2.64 -22.75
N SER A 57 -3.80 3.62 -22.33
CA SER A 57 -3.37 5.02 -22.22
C SER A 57 -2.29 5.21 -21.15
N ILE A 58 -2.48 4.58 -19.98
CA ILE A 58 -1.53 4.63 -18.87
C ILE A 58 -0.23 3.91 -19.26
N MET A 59 -0.30 2.82 -20.02
CA MET A 59 0.89 2.11 -20.51
C MET A 59 1.82 2.96 -21.39
N MET A 60 1.33 4.05 -21.99
CA MET A 60 2.19 5.01 -22.69
C MET A 60 3.20 5.68 -21.75
N LEU A 61 2.89 5.80 -20.45
CA LEU A 61 3.81 6.30 -19.42
C LEU A 61 4.94 5.31 -19.13
N PHE A 62 4.72 4.01 -19.33
CA PHE A 62 5.70 2.95 -19.09
C PHE A 62 6.53 2.60 -20.33
N GLY A 63 6.50 3.44 -21.36
CA GLY A 63 7.33 3.30 -22.55
C GLY A 63 8.82 3.48 -22.27
N ARG A 64 9.67 2.97 -23.17
CA ARG A 64 11.14 2.95 -23.05
C ARG A 64 11.77 4.31 -22.72
N ARG A 65 11.16 5.42 -23.16
CA ARG A 65 11.67 6.79 -22.96
C ARG A 65 10.92 7.57 -21.86
N THR A 66 9.79 7.08 -21.39
CA THR A 66 8.84 7.84 -20.53
C THR A 66 8.66 7.23 -19.14
N TRP A 67 9.10 5.98 -18.91
CA TRP A 67 8.92 5.26 -17.62
C TRP A 67 9.39 6.03 -16.37
N TRP A 68 10.42 6.85 -16.50
CA TRP A 68 10.93 7.67 -15.40
C TRP A 68 9.91 8.72 -14.92
N ILE A 69 8.99 9.17 -15.78
CA ILE A 69 7.91 10.10 -15.41
C ILE A 69 6.94 9.40 -14.45
N ALA A 70 6.58 8.14 -14.76
CA ALA A 70 5.74 7.34 -13.87
C ALA A 70 6.42 7.17 -12.50
N LEU A 71 7.73 6.91 -12.48
CA LEU A 71 8.49 6.80 -11.23
C LEU A 71 8.55 8.10 -10.44
N LEU A 72 8.86 9.22 -11.08
CA LEU A 72 8.90 10.52 -10.40
C LEU A 72 7.53 10.88 -9.81
N GLY A 73 6.46 10.63 -10.57
CA GLY A 73 5.08 10.80 -10.10
C GLY A 73 4.77 9.92 -8.90
N PHE A 74 5.13 8.65 -8.95
CA PHE A 74 4.94 7.71 -7.85
C PHE A 74 5.70 8.12 -6.60
N MET A 75 6.96 8.52 -6.72
CA MET A 75 7.76 9.00 -5.60
C MET A 75 7.14 10.24 -4.96
N ALA A 76 6.68 11.19 -5.77
CA ALA A 76 6.04 12.41 -5.27
C ALA A 76 4.72 12.12 -4.52
N VAL A 77 3.83 11.31 -5.12
CA VAL A 77 2.56 10.94 -4.49
C VAL A 77 2.80 10.11 -3.24
N THR A 78 3.73 9.17 -3.28
CA THR A 78 4.08 8.33 -2.12
C THR A 78 4.63 9.17 -0.97
N TRP A 79 5.55 10.10 -1.25
CA TRP A 79 6.07 11.02 -0.23
C TRP A 79 4.96 11.86 0.41
N PHE A 80 4.04 12.38 -0.40
CA PHE A 80 2.90 13.16 0.10
C PHE A 80 1.92 12.29 0.90
N ALA A 81 1.58 11.10 0.41
CA ALA A 81 0.71 10.14 1.11
C ALA A 81 1.30 9.73 2.48
N GLN A 82 2.61 9.49 2.55
CA GLN A 82 3.30 9.21 3.80
C GLN A 82 3.24 10.40 4.77
N SER A 83 3.40 11.63 4.26
CA SER A 83 3.28 12.85 5.07
C SER A 83 1.96 12.93 5.84
N LEU A 84 0.88 12.42 5.23
CA LEU A 84 -0.45 12.36 5.81
C LEU A 84 -0.66 11.19 6.78
N ALA A 85 0.22 10.19 6.77
CA ALA A 85 0.13 8.97 7.57
C ALA A 85 1.09 8.93 8.78
N TYR A 86 2.03 9.88 8.89
CA TYR A 86 3.02 9.90 9.97
C TYR A 86 2.44 10.23 11.36
N SER A 87 3.23 9.94 12.40
CA SER A 87 2.88 10.17 13.80
C SER A 87 2.45 11.63 14.04
N GLY A 88 1.29 11.83 14.66
CA GLY A 88 0.64 13.13 14.85
C GLY A 88 -0.45 13.47 13.83
N ALA A 89 -0.60 12.68 12.76
CA ALA A 89 -1.70 12.84 11.80
C ALA A 89 -3.04 12.38 12.39
N SER A 90 -4.12 13.09 12.05
CA SER A 90 -5.49 12.66 12.41
C SER A 90 -5.85 11.34 11.73
N GLN A 91 -6.79 10.59 12.31
CA GLN A 91 -7.27 9.34 11.72
C GLN A 91 -7.75 9.53 10.27
N THR A 92 -8.46 10.64 10.00
CA THR A 92 -8.89 11.01 8.64
C THR A 92 -7.71 11.20 7.69
N SER A 93 -6.66 11.89 8.14
CA SER A 93 -5.45 12.10 7.34
C SER A 93 -4.75 10.78 7.01
N GLN A 94 -4.68 9.85 7.96
CA GLN A 94 -4.09 8.52 7.75
C GLN A 94 -4.88 7.72 6.69
N TYR A 95 -6.22 7.77 6.70
CA TYR A 95 -7.03 7.13 5.66
C TYR A 95 -6.87 7.78 4.28
N LEU A 96 -6.76 9.11 4.23
CA LEU A 96 -6.49 9.82 2.97
C LEU A 96 -5.11 9.44 2.41
N GLY A 97 -4.10 9.34 3.28
CA GLY A 97 -2.77 8.84 2.91
C GLY A 97 -2.84 7.41 2.35
N LEU A 98 -3.52 6.50 3.04
CA LEU A 98 -3.73 5.13 2.56
C LEU A 98 -4.42 5.07 1.19
N GLY A 99 -5.49 5.86 1.01
CA GLY A 99 -6.22 5.93 -0.26
C GLY A 99 -5.36 6.47 -1.40
N MET A 100 -4.65 7.59 -1.18
CA MET A 100 -3.76 8.17 -2.18
C MET A 100 -2.62 7.23 -2.57
N PHE A 101 -2.01 6.57 -1.59
CA PHE A 101 -0.99 5.57 -1.85
C PHE A 101 -1.55 4.42 -2.70
N THR A 102 -2.76 3.92 -2.39
CA THR A 102 -3.40 2.84 -3.16
C THR A 102 -3.69 3.25 -4.61
N VAL A 103 -4.10 4.49 -4.87
CA VAL A 103 -4.28 5.02 -6.24
C VAL A 103 -2.96 5.18 -6.99
N ALA A 104 -1.87 5.54 -6.28
CA ALA A 104 -0.55 5.60 -6.91
C ALA A 104 -0.05 4.20 -7.27
N GLU A 105 -0.25 3.23 -6.38
CA GLU A 105 0.15 1.85 -6.56
C GLU A 105 -0.60 1.17 -7.72
N SER A 106 -1.90 1.44 -7.88
CA SER A 106 -2.69 0.87 -8.98
C SER A 106 -2.07 1.17 -10.36
N VAL A 107 -1.53 2.37 -10.57
CA VAL A 107 -0.84 2.73 -11.82
C VAL A 107 0.37 1.82 -12.09
N PHE A 108 1.07 1.36 -11.06
CA PHE A 108 2.24 0.48 -11.16
C PHE A 108 1.90 -1.00 -11.26
N VAL A 109 0.66 -1.39 -10.92
CA VAL A 109 0.14 -2.75 -11.09
C VAL A 109 -0.31 -3.00 -12.54
N ILE A 110 -0.63 -1.95 -13.31
CA ILE A 110 -1.06 -2.07 -14.71
C ILE A 110 -0.02 -2.77 -15.60
N PRO A 111 1.27 -2.40 -15.64
CA PRO A 111 2.23 -3.03 -16.56
C PRO A 111 2.33 -4.55 -16.48
N PRO A 112 2.48 -5.19 -15.30
CA PRO A 112 2.53 -6.64 -15.22
C PRO A 112 1.22 -7.30 -15.66
N ILE A 113 0.04 -6.75 -15.29
CA ILE A 113 -1.25 -7.30 -15.71
C ILE A 113 -1.44 -7.16 -17.22
N TRP A 114 -1.13 -5.98 -17.76
CA TRP A 114 -1.25 -5.64 -19.17
C TRP A 114 -0.39 -6.55 -20.05
N LEU A 115 0.82 -6.89 -19.59
CA LEU A 115 1.72 -7.81 -20.27
C LEU A 115 1.23 -9.27 -20.14
N ALA A 116 0.79 -9.67 -18.95
CA ALA A 116 0.28 -11.02 -18.70
C ALA A 116 -0.90 -11.35 -19.62
N LEU A 117 -1.92 -10.48 -19.69
CA LEU A 117 -3.13 -10.68 -20.51
C LEU A 117 -2.82 -10.80 -22.01
N ARG A 118 -1.73 -10.20 -22.50
CA ARG A 118 -1.29 -10.32 -23.90
C ARG A 118 -0.50 -11.59 -24.19
N ASN A 119 0.18 -12.13 -23.18
CA ASN A 119 0.96 -13.35 -23.33
C ASN A 119 0.09 -14.60 -23.14
N ASN A 120 -0.72 -14.63 -22.08
CA ASN A 120 -1.67 -15.70 -21.80
C ASN A 120 -2.78 -15.18 -20.86
N PRO A 121 -4.05 -15.20 -21.27
CA PRO A 121 -5.17 -14.67 -20.48
C PRO A 121 -5.40 -15.43 -19.16
N ASP A 122 -4.97 -16.69 -19.06
CA ASP A 122 -5.16 -17.51 -17.85
C ASP A 122 -4.17 -17.16 -16.73
N LEU A 123 -3.11 -16.40 -17.01
CA LEU A 123 -2.03 -16.10 -16.05
C LEU A 123 -2.53 -15.37 -14.81
N ILE A 124 -3.52 -14.49 -14.95
CA ILE A 124 -4.07 -13.76 -13.81
C ILE A 124 -4.77 -14.72 -12.85
N GLY A 125 -5.60 -15.63 -13.37
CA GLY A 125 -6.28 -16.63 -12.55
C GLY A 125 -5.30 -17.57 -11.83
N GLN A 126 -4.23 -17.98 -12.51
CA GLN A 126 -3.17 -18.81 -11.92
C GLN A 126 -2.41 -18.06 -10.82
N ALA A 127 -2.02 -16.80 -11.04
CA ALA A 127 -1.35 -15.98 -10.04
C ALA A 127 -2.23 -15.71 -8.82
N THR A 128 -3.53 -15.45 -9.01
CA THR A 128 -4.50 -15.32 -7.92
C THR A 128 -4.60 -16.62 -7.12
N PHE A 129 -4.72 -17.77 -7.78
CA PHE A 129 -4.77 -19.06 -7.10
C PHE A 129 -3.52 -19.31 -6.24
N LEU A 130 -2.33 -19.04 -6.77
CA LEU A 130 -1.08 -19.18 -6.03
C LEU A 130 -0.95 -18.21 -4.85
N THR A 131 -1.51 -17.01 -4.96
CA THR A 131 -1.46 -15.99 -3.89
C THR A 131 -2.38 -16.36 -2.70
N LEU A 132 -3.44 -17.12 -2.96
CA LEU A 132 -4.43 -17.53 -1.95
C LEU A 132 -4.11 -18.88 -1.28
N LEU A 133 -3.11 -19.61 -1.78
CA LEU A 133 -2.66 -20.91 -1.24
C LEU A 133 -1.65 -20.71 -0.09
#